data_AF-D2ILS6-F1
#
_entry.id   AF-D2ILS6-F1
#
_cell.length_a   1.000
_cell.length_b   1.000
_cell.length_c   1.000
_cell.angle_alpha   90.00
_cell.angle_beta   90.00
_cell.angle_gamma   90.00
#
_symmetry.space_group_name_H-M   'P 1'
#
loop_
_entity.id
_entity.type
_entity.pdbx_description
1 polymer ?
#
loop_
_entity_poly.entity_id
_entity_poly.type
_entity_poly.pdbx_seq_one_letter_code
_entity_poly.pdbx_strand_id
1 'polypeptide(L)'
;AIESGGSILVLMEENGEAKYNNNINYFLEQYGISVNNDAVIRTCYYKYFHPKEALIPNGVLNRALGEAAGKSPLAVMEDDSSHKQSLQFLYPYGCTVNIVKPAIALLSSGSVSFPQNRPVCGYFRSKEDNGGRLMVIGSGHMFSDAYIVKEENIKLLEVIMQILTTDEITLNSIDATDPDISDYFQSPDIASLADELKCCLQESEEVPRDFDSLFDNSLYIMDTNLVPKALESY
;
A
#
# COMPACT_ATOMS: atom_id res chain seq x y z
N ALA A 1 -22.71 -17.64 -4.73
CA ALA A 1 -22.46 -16.69 -5.85
C ALA A 1 -21.14 -17.03 -6.53
N ILE A 2 -20.00 -16.92 -5.86
CA ILE A 2 -18.70 -17.32 -6.44
C ILE A 2 -18.64 -18.84 -6.68
N GLU A 3 -19.12 -19.65 -5.75
CA GLU A 3 -19.22 -21.11 -5.90
C GLU A 3 -20.18 -21.55 -7.01
N SER A 4 -21.13 -20.68 -7.40
CA SER A 4 -22.09 -20.96 -8.47
C SER A 4 -21.66 -20.38 -9.82
N GLY A 5 -20.40 -19.97 -9.97
CA GLY A 5 -19.85 -19.39 -11.20
C GLY A 5 -20.14 -17.91 -11.42
N GLY A 6 -20.70 -17.21 -10.42
CA GLY A 6 -20.97 -15.77 -10.50
C GLY A 6 -19.70 -14.93 -10.31
N SER A 7 -19.70 -13.76 -10.94
CA SER A 7 -18.63 -12.76 -10.80
C SER A 7 -19.04 -11.63 -9.86
N ILE A 8 -18.13 -11.19 -9.00
CA ILE A 8 -18.33 -10.10 -8.04
C ILE A 8 -17.22 -9.07 -8.22
N LEU A 9 -17.61 -7.80 -8.35
CA LEU A 9 -16.70 -6.65 -8.30
C LEU A 9 -17.00 -5.86 -7.02
N VAL A 10 -15.98 -5.69 -6.18
CA VAL A 10 -16.05 -4.89 -4.95
C VAL A 10 -15.21 -3.65 -5.15
N LEU A 11 -15.82 -2.48 -4.99
CA LEU A 11 -15.16 -1.18 -5.05
C LEU A 11 -15.19 -0.57 -3.65
N MET A 12 -14.00 -0.26 -3.13
CA MET A 12 -13.81 0.37 -1.82
C MET A 12 -13.31 1.80 -2.01
N GLU A 13 -13.20 2.54 -0.92
CA GLU A 13 -12.65 3.89 -0.91
C GLU A 13 -11.56 4.00 0.17
N GLU A 14 -10.92 5.15 0.25
CA GLU A 14 -9.92 5.45 1.28
C GLU A 14 -10.40 5.11 2.70
N ASN A 15 -9.45 4.76 3.56
CA ASN A 15 -9.68 4.34 4.94
C ASN A 15 -10.57 3.08 5.09
N GLY A 16 -10.82 2.37 3.99
CA GLY A 16 -11.35 1.01 3.97
C GLY A 16 -12.60 0.82 4.83
N GLU A 17 -12.62 -0.27 5.58
CA GLU A 17 -13.74 -0.66 6.43
C GLU A 17 -14.01 0.32 7.57
N ALA A 18 -12.95 0.89 8.18
CA ALA A 18 -13.06 1.74 9.36
C ALA A 18 -13.86 3.03 9.12
N LYS A 19 -13.80 3.59 7.92
CA LYS A 19 -14.54 4.81 7.55
C LYS A 19 -16.01 4.55 7.28
N TYR A 20 -16.34 3.42 6.65
CA TYR A 20 -17.70 3.11 6.18
C TYR A 20 -18.48 2.19 7.12
N ASN A 21 -17.87 1.76 8.23
CA ASN A 21 -18.49 0.90 9.25
C ASN A 21 -19.19 -0.32 8.63
N ASN A 22 -18.54 -0.93 7.64
CA ASN A 22 -18.97 -2.19 7.06
C ASN A 22 -18.13 -3.34 7.66
N ASN A 23 -18.35 -4.56 7.20
CA ASN A 23 -17.58 -5.73 7.63
C ASN A 23 -17.18 -6.59 6.41
N ILE A 24 -16.89 -5.93 5.29
CA ILE A 24 -16.66 -6.61 4.01
C ILE A 24 -15.38 -7.45 4.05
N ASN A 25 -14.39 -7.08 4.87
CA ASN A 25 -13.16 -7.87 5.01
C ASN A 25 -13.45 -9.28 5.52
N TYR A 26 -14.47 -9.48 6.35
CA TYR A 26 -14.87 -10.82 6.80
C TYR A 26 -15.22 -11.77 5.64
N PHE A 27 -15.77 -11.22 4.54
CA PHE A 27 -16.04 -11.96 3.32
C PHE A 27 -14.78 -12.09 2.45
N LEU A 28 -14.02 -11.01 2.27
CA LEU A 28 -12.86 -10.98 1.37
C LEU A 28 -11.69 -11.83 1.85
N GLU A 29 -11.49 -11.91 3.17
CA GLU A 29 -10.37 -12.65 3.78
C GLU A 29 -10.44 -14.15 3.48
N GLN A 30 -11.65 -14.70 3.29
CA GLN A 30 -11.86 -16.09 2.88
C GLN A 30 -11.25 -16.40 1.51
N TYR A 31 -11.12 -15.39 0.67
CA TYR A 31 -10.52 -15.47 -0.67
C TYR A 31 -9.07 -14.96 -0.68
N GLY A 32 -8.52 -14.59 0.47
CA GLY A 32 -7.15 -14.07 0.61
C GLY A 32 -7.00 -12.59 0.25
N ILE A 33 -8.07 -11.80 0.33
CA ILE A 33 -8.03 -10.35 0.06
C ILE A 33 -8.47 -9.60 1.32
N SER A 34 -7.78 -8.54 1.72
CA SER A 34 -8.19 -7.68 2.84
C SER A 34 -7.87 -6.22 2.53
N VAL A 35 -8.82 -5.33 2.82
CA VAL A 35 -8.74 -3.90 2.49
C VAL A 35 -8.15 -3.14 3.66
N ASN A 36 -7.10 -2.35 3.43
CA ASN A 36 -6.44 -1.59 4.49
C ASN A 36 -7.19 -0.30 4.82
N ASN A 37 -7.02 0.14 6.06
CA ASN A 37 -7.54 1.42 6.54
C ASN A 37 -6.50 2.53 6.32
N ASP A 38 -6.08 2.72 5.07
CA ASP A 38 -5.11 3.73 4.66
C ASP A 38 -5.60 4.52 3.44
N ALA A 39 -4.78 5.48 3.00
CA ALA A 39 -5.03 6.27 1.80
C ALA A 39 -3.75 6.35 0.97
N VAL A 40 -3.86 6.05 -0.32
CA VAL A 40 -2.78 6.24 -1.28
C VAL A 40 -2.67 7.73 -1.58
N ILE A 41 -1.50 8.29 -1.32
CA ILE A 41 -1.16 9.67 -1.62
C ILE A 41 -0.03 9.72 -2.63
N ARG A 42 0.03 10.78 -3.42
CA ARG A 42 1.21 11.02 -4.26
C ARG A 42 2.39 11.51 -3.41
N THR A 43 3.61 11.18 -3.83
CA THR A 43 4.84 11.67 -3.18
C THR A 43 5.32 13.02 -3.73
N CYS A 44 4.98 13.32 -4.99
CA CYS A 44 5.32 14.58 -5.66
C CYS A 44 4.09 15.19 -6.32
N TYR A 45 4.05 16.52 -6.41
CA TYR A 45 3.01 17.22 -7.14
C TYR A 45 3.08 16.94 -8.64
N TYR A 46 1.96 16.55 -9.24
CA TYR A 46 1.84 16.31 -10.67
C TYR A 46 0.38 16.36 -11.15
N LYS A 47 0.07 17.23 -12.11
CA LYS A 47 -1.21 17.42 -12.85
C LYS A 47 -2.48 17.74 -12.01
N TYR A 48 -2.73 16.98 -10.95
CA TYR A 48 -3.93 17.09 -10.10
C TYR A 48 -3.64 17.88 -8.83
N PHE A 49 -4.65 18.48 -8.20
CA PHE A 49 -4.45 19.35 -7.03
C PHE A 49 -4.45 18.59 -5.70
N HIS A 50 -5.33 17.61 -5.52
CA HIS A 50 -5.52 17.00 -4.20
C HIS A 50 -4.55 15.83 -3.99
N PRO A 51 -3.72 15.76 -2.92
CA PRO A 51 -2.65 14.75 -2.80
C PRO A 51 -3.13 13.29 -2.95
N LYS A 52 -4.37 12.99 -2.59
CA LYS A 52 -5.02 11.67 -2.76
C LYS A 52 -5.49 11.33 -4.18
N GLU A 53 -5.40 12.26 -5.13
CA GLU A 53 -5.55 12.00 -6.56
C GLU A 53 -4.19 11.53 -7.11
N ALA A 54 -3.83 10.28 -6.78
CA ALA A 54 -2.52 9.72 -7.12
C ALA A 54 -2.52 9.20 -8.56
N LEU A 55 -1.69 9.80 -9.42
CA LEU A 55 -1.46 9.30 -10.77
C LEU A 55 -0.44 8.17 -10.73
N ILE A 56 -0.82 6.99 -11.23
CA ILE A 56 0.01 5.79 -11.20
C ILE A 56 0.45 5.47 -12.64
N PRO A 57 1.71 5.76 -13.00
CA PRO A 57 2.26 5.48 -14.34
C PRO A 57 2.81 4.06 -14.49
N ASN A 58 3.14 3.37 -13.40
CA ASN A 58 3.82 2.07 -13.41
C ASN A 58 3.19 1.07 -12.44
N GLY A 59 1.86 0.98 -12.46
CA GLY A 59 1.08 0.18 -11.50
C GLY A 59 0.63 -1.19 -12.01
N VAL A 60 0.99 -1.60 -13.23
CA VAL A 60 0.53 -2.89 -13.77
C VAL A 60 1.43 -4.02 -13.27
N LEU A 61 0.86 -4.97 -12.52
CA LEU A 61 1.62 -6.12 -12.01
C LEU A 61 1.56 -7.32 -12.96
N ASN A 62 0.44 -7.55 -13.64
CA ASN A 62 0.29 -8.66 -14.58
C ASN A 62 0.25 -8.15 -16.02
N ARG A 63 1.15 -8.66 -16.87
CA ARG A 63 1.27 -8.21 -18.27
C ARG A 63 0.01 -8.46 -19.11
N ALA A 64 -0.83 -9.42 -18.72
CA ALA A 64 -2.11 -9.70 -19.38
C ALA A 64 -3.04 -8.48 -19.42
N LEU A 65 -2.93 -7.56 -18.46
CA LEU A 65 -3.71 -6.32 -18.46
C LEU A 65 -3.30 -5.36 -19.58
N GLY A 66 -1.99 -5.23 -19.82
CA GLY A 66 -1.47 -4.41 -20.90
C GLY A 66 -1.84 -4.96 -22.28
N GLU A 67 -1.75 -6.28 -22.42
CA GLU A 67 -2.15 -6.99 -23.64
C GLU A 67 -3.65 -6.87 -23.91
N ALA A 68 -4.50 -7.06 -22.90
CA ALA A 68 -5.95 -6.91 -23.00
C ALA A 68 -6.37 -5.48 -23.36
N ALA A 69 -5.62 -4.47 -22.92
CA ALA A 69 -5.83 -3.07 -23.30
C ALA A 69 -5.32 -2.73 -24.72
N GLY A 70 -4.83 -3.71 -25.49
CA GLY A 70 -4.31 -3.53 -26.85
C GLY A 70 -2.91 -2.93 -26.91
N LYS A 71 -2.18 -2.88 -25.79
CA LYS A 71 -0.81 -2.37 -25.72
C LYS A 71 0.16 -3.54 -25.72
N SER A 72 0.45 -4.04 -26.91
CA SER A 72 1.40 -5.14 -27.09
C SER A 72 2.84 -4.70 -26.73
N PRO A 73 3.71 -5.62 -26.27
CA PRO A 73 5.11 -5.32 -25.99
C PRO A 73 5.98 -5.07 -27.24
N LEU A 74 5.42 -5.14 -28.44
CA LEU A 74 6.17 -5.07 -29.70
C LEU A 74 6.72 -3.67 -30.05
N ALA A 75 6.50 -2.65 -29.22
CA ALA A 75 6.99 -1.30 -29.47
C ALA A 75 8.25 -0.91 -28.69
N VAL A 76 8.78 -1.72 -27.76
CA VAL A 76 9.99 -1.38 -27.01
C VAL A 76 10.89 -2.61 -26.88
N MET A 77 11.98 -2.59 -27.65
CA MET A 77 13.11 -3.49 -27.46
C MET A 77 13.75 -3.27 -26.09
N GLU A 78 14.19 -4.35 -25.45
CA GLU A 78 15.15 -4.40 -24.33
C GLU A 78 14.73 -3.74 -22.99
N ASP A 79 13.77 -4.35 -22.27
CA ASP A 79 13.87 -4.61 -20.82
C ASP A 79 12.56 -5.18 -20.25
N ASP A 80 12.66 -6.15 -19.34
CA ASP A 80 11.54 -6.74 -18.56
C ASP A 80 10.78 -5.68 -17.71
N SER A 81 11.30 -4.45 -17.63
CA SER A 81 10.72 -3.30 -16.90
C SER A 81 9.58 -2.59 -17.64
N SER A 82 9.36 -2.87 -18.93
CA SER A 82 8.43 -2.12 -19.79
C SER A 82 6.94 -2.39 -19.49
N HIS A 83 6.56 -3.62 -19.10
CA HIS A 83 5.15 -3.99 -18.98
C HIS A 83 4.40 -3.26 -17.86
N LYS A 84 5.11 -2.84 -16.80
CA LYS A 84 4.50 -2.10 -15.67
C LYS A 84 3.94 -0.74 -16.09
N GLN A 85 4.55 -0.14 -17.12
CA GLN A 85 4.17 1.14 -17.70
C GLN A 85 3.19 1.00 -18.87
N SER A 86 2.66 -0.22 -19.11
CA SER A 86 1.68 -0.43 -20.17
C SER A 86 0.46 0.45 -19.99
N LEU A 87 -0.07 0.61 -18.76
CA LEU A 87 -1.23 1.45 -18.48
C LEU A 87 -0.93 2.50 -17.42
N GLN A 88 -1.38 3.72 -17.70
CA GLN A 88 -1.35 4.82 -16.76
C GLN A 88 -2.77 5.17 -16.34
N PHE A 89 -3.02 5.16 -15.03
CA PHE A 89 -4.35 5.40 -14.48
C PHE A 89 -4.28 6.32 -13.27
N LEU A 90 -5.38 7.03 -13.05
CA LEU A 90 -5.55 7.90 -11.89
C LEU A 90 -6.29 7.13 -10.81
N TYR A 91 -5.72 7.10 -9.62
CA TYR A 91 -6.23 6.39 -8.45
C TYR A 91 -6.60 7.37 -7.34
N PRO A 92 -7.82 7.96 -7.40
CA PRO A 92 -8.25 8.99 -6.48
C PRO A 92 -8.89 8.42 -5.20
N TYR A 93 -8.50 8.92 -4.04
CA TYR A 93 -9.11 8.60 -2.73
C TYR A 93 -9.27 7.09 -2.50
N GLY A 94 -8.24 6.32 -2.82
CA GLY A 94 -8.23 4.87 -2.65
C GLY A 94 -7.34 4.39 -1.51
N CYS A 95 -7.57 3.16 -1.08
CA CYS A 95 -6.78 2.43 -0.09
C CYS A 95 -5.94 1.32 -0.73
N THR A 96 -4.91 0.87 -0.03
CA THR A 96 -4.15 -0.32 -0.43
C THR A 96 -4.89 -1.60 0.00
N VAL A 97 -4.51 -2.72 -0.62
CA VAL A 97 -5.13 -4.03 -0.39
C VAL A 97 -4.02 -5.03 -0.03
N ASN A 98 -4.28 -5.87 0.97
CA ASN A 98 -3.46 -7.02 1.30
C ASN A 98 -3.97 -8.23 0.51
N ILE A 99 -3.03 -8.96 -0.09
CA ILE A 99 -3.34 -10.11 -0.94
C ILE A 99 -2.47 -11.27 -0.48
N VAL A 100 -3.13 -12.40 -0.24
CA VAL A 100 -2.54 -13.68 0.13
C VAL A 100 -3.12 -14.74 -0.80
N LYS A 101 -2.31 -15.76 -1.15
CA LYS A 101 -2.80 -16.89 -1.94
C LYS A 101 -4.02 -17.51 -1.24
N PRO A 102 -5.15 -17.73 -1.93
CA PRO A 102 -5.27 -17.97 -3.38
C PRO A 102 -5.48 -16.75 -4.29
N ALA A 103 -5.63 -15.54 -3.76
CA ALA A 103 -5.80 -14.33 -4.57
C ALA A 103 -4.48 -13.87 -5.21
N ILE A 104 -4.62 -13.08 -6.27
CA ILE A 104 -3.54 -12.56 -7.12
C ILE A 104 -3.63 -11.03 -7.16
N ALA A 105 -2.47 -10.37 -7.04
CA ALA A 105 -2.36 -8.92 -7.20
C ALA A 105 -2.27 -8.55 -8.67
N LEU A 106 -3.10 -7.60 -9.11
CA LEU A 106 -3.17 -7.18 -10.51
C LEU A 106 -2.64 -5.76 -10.74
N LEU A 107 -2.90 -4.86 -9.79
CA LEU A 107 -2.43 -3.49 -9.84
C LEU A 107 -1.74 -3.13 -8.53
N SER A 108 -0.75 -2.23 -8.61
CA SER A 108 -0.07 -1.63 -7.48
C SER A 108 -0.19 -0.11 -7.47
N SER A 109 0.16 0.49 -6.35
CA SER A 109 0.27 1.93 -6.15
C SER A 109 1.44 2.54 -6.94
N GLY A 110 2.35 1.72 -7.47
CA GLY A 110 3.52 2.13 -8.24
C GLY A 110 4.60 2.82 -7.38
N SER A 111 5.63 3.34 -8.05
CA SER A 111 6.82 3.89 -7.36
C SER A 111 6.70 5.37 -6.98
N VAL A 112 5.68 6.07 -7.50
CA VAL A 112 5.50 7.53 -7.31
C VAL A 112 4.42 7.89 -6.29
N SER A 113 3.81 6.89 -5.66
CA SER A 113 2.82 7.08 -4.60
C SER A 113 3.31 6.48 -3.28
N PHE A 114 2.66 6.86 -2.19
CA PHE A 114 2.88 6.33 -0.87
C PHE A 114 1.56 5.76 -0.34
N PRO A 115 1.55 4.55 0.22
CA PRO A 115 2.66 3.58 0.30
C PRO A 115 3.14 3.06 -1.07
N GLN A 116 4.45 2.90 -1.27
CA GLN A 116 5.04 2.52 -2.57
C GLN A 116 4.83 1.03 -2.90
N ASN A 117 4.57 0.72 -4.17
CA ASN A 117 4.43 -0.64 -4.73
C ASN A 117 3.52 -1.57 -3.90
N ARG A 118 2.45 -1.02 -3.30
CA ARG A 118 1.47 -1.81 -2.55
C ARG A 118 0.33 -2.22 -3.47
N PRO A 119 -0.27 -3.41 -3.31
CA PRO A 119 -1.39 -3.81 -4.14
C PRO A 119 -2.58 -2.86 -3.96
N VAL A 120 -3.26 -2.53 -5.05
CA VAL A 120 -4.50 -1.72 -5.05
C VAL A 120 -5.68 -2.45 -5.69
N CYS A 121 -5.40 -3.54 -6.41
CA CYS A 121 -6.40 -4.41 -7.01
C CYS A 121 -6.03 -5.87 -6.76
N GLY A 122 -6.97 -6.61 -6.17
CA GLY A 122 -6.87 -8.05 -5.95
C GLY A 122 -7.89 -8.81 -6.79
N TYR A 123 -7.49 -9.98 -7.29
CA TYR A 123 -8.31 -10.86 -8.08
C TYR A 123 -8.26 -12.28 -7.56
N PHE A 124 -9.40 -12.94 -7.51
CA PHE A 124 -9.55 -14.33 -7.17
C PHE A 124 -10.39 -15.03 -8.23
N ARG A 125 -9.95 -16.23 -8.62
CA ARG A 125 -10.70 -17.14 -9.49
C ARG A 125 -10.79 -18.50 -8.80
N SER A 126 -11.99 -19.04 -8.71
CA SER A 126 -12.18 -20.40 -8.21
C SER A 126 -11.54 -21.41 -9.17
N LYS A 127 -10.97 -22.48 -8.62
CA LYS A 127 -10.23 -23.51 -9.37
C LYS A 127 -11.14 -24.45 -10.18
N GLU A 128 -12.45 -24.37 -9.99
CA GLU A 128 -13.42 -25.19 -10.71
C GLU A 128 -13.63 -24.69 -12.15
N ASP A 129 -13.97 -25.58 -13.08
CA ASP A 129 -14.10 -25.26 -14.52
C ASP A 129 -15.17 -24.19 -14.82
N ASN A 130 -16.16 -24.03 -13.94
CA ASN A 130 -17.14 -22.95 -13.97
C ASN A 130 -17.05 -22.08 -12.70
N GLY A 131 -15.84 -21.86 -12.23
CA GLY A 131 -15.53 -21.15 -11.01
C GLY A 131 -15.84 -19.66 -11.11
N GLY A 132 -16.47 -19.10 -10.08
CA GLY A 132 -16.74 -17.68 -10.01
C GLY A 132 -15.48 -16.84 -9.86
N ARG A 133 -15.63 -15.55 -10.10
CA ARG A 133 -14.55 -14.57 -10.10
C ARG A 133 -14.84 -13.47 -9.08
N LEU A 134 -13.83 -13.03 -8.37
CA LEU A 134 -13.91 -11.93 -7.43
C LEU A 134 -12.81 -10.94 -7.75
N MET A 135 -13.16 -9.68 -7.87
CA MET A 135 -12.20 -8.60 -8.02
C MET A 135 -12.49 -7.50 -7.00
N VAL A 136 -11.44 -7.01 -6.36
CA VAL A 136 -11.52 -5.98 -5.32
C VAL A 136 -10.59 -4.83 -5.72
N ILE A 137 -11.12 -3.61 -5.73
CA ILE A 137 -10.35 -2.40 -6.05
C ILE A 137 -10.53 -1.42 -4.91
N GLY A 138 -9.42 -0.91 -4.38
CA GLY A 138 -9.43 0.01 -3.24
C GLY A 138 -9.95 1.43 -3.53
N SER A 139 -10.40 1.72 -4.76
CA SER A 139 -10.88 3.04 -5.20
C SER A 139 -12.08 2.94 -6.16
N GLY A 140 -13.28 3.21 -5.65
CA GLY A 140 -14.49 3.36 -6.45
C GLY A 140 -14.53 4.68 -7.22
N HIS A 141 -13.92 5.74 -6.69
CA HIS A 141 -13.87 7.05 -7.34
C HIS A 141 -13.18 7.02 -8.72
N MET A 142 -12.28 6.06 -8.94
CA MET A 142 -11.61 5.85 -10.24
C MET A 142 -12.58 5.73 -11.42
N PHE A 143 -13.76 5.16 -11.16
CA PHE A 143 -14.81 4.92 -12.17
C PHE A 143 -15.99 5.89 -12.09
N SER A 144 -15.89 6.93 -11.26
CA SER A 144 -16.90 7.99 -11.24
C SER A 144 -16.75 8.93 -12.44
N ASP A 145 -17.82 9.65 -12.79
CA ASP A 145 -17.86 10.59 -13.92
C ASP A 145 -16.71 11.62 -13.91
N ALA A 146 -16.25 12.01 -12.71
CA ALA A 146 -15.16 12.97 -12.54
C ALA A 146 -13.78 12.43 -12.97
N TYR A 147 -13.60 11.10 -13.01
CA TYR A 147 -12.31 10.46 -13.20
C TYR A 147 -12.27 9.40 -14.31
N ILE A 148 -13.42 8.88 -14.75
CA ILE A 148 -13.47 7.83 -15.78
C ILE A 148 -12.87 8.27 -17.12
N VAL A 149 -13.01 9.55 -17.49
CA VAL A 149 -12.47 10.13 -18.73
C VAL A 149 -11.00 10.56 -18.58
N LYS A 150 -10.45 10.54 -17.36
CA LYS A 150 -9.07 10.96 -17.10
C LYS A 150 -8.11 9.78 -17.30
N GLU A 151 -6.98 10.08 -17.94
CA GLU A 151 -5.93 9.10 -18.27
C GLU A 151 -6.51 7.89 -19.03
N GLU A 152 -6.21 6.66 -18.59
CA GLU A 152 -6.72 5.44 -19.20
C GLU A 152 -7.67 4.66 -18.29
N ASN A 153 -8.34 5.36 -17.37
CA ASN A 153 -9.29 4.75 -16.42
C ASN A 153 -10.41 4.00 -17.12
N ILE A 154 -10.90 4.50 -18.25
CA ILE A 154 -11.92 3.81 -19.06
C ILE A 154 -11.42 2.48 -19.62
N LYS A 155 -10.18 2.41 -20.14
CA LYS A 155 -9.59 1.16 -20.65
C LYS A 155 -9.40 0.15 -19.53
N LEU A 156 -9.00 0.63 -18.36
CA LEU A 156 -8.83 -0.20 -17.16
C LEU A 156 -10.18 -0.83 -16.76
N LEU A 157 -11.27 -0.05 -16.76
CA LEU A 157 -12.62 -0.55 -16.51
C LEU A 157 -13.06 -1.60 -17.54
N GLU A 158 -12.81 -1.35 -18.84
CA GLU A 158 -13.12 -2.30 -19.92
C GLU A 158 -12.41 -3.63 -19.72
N VAL A 159 -11.10 -3.60 -19.43
CA VAL A 159 -10.31 -4.81 -19.15
C VAL A 159 -10.82 -5.55 -17.91
N ILE A 160 -11.16 -4.84 -16.83
CA ILE A 160 -11.77 -5.46 -15.63
C ILE A 160 -13.08 -6.16 -15.97
N MET A 161 -13.96 -5.49 -16.70
CA MET A 161 -15.26 -6.07 -17.07
C MET A 161 -15.09 -7.27 -17.99
N GLN A 162 -14.12 -7.24 -18.91
CA GLN A 162 -13.78 -8.38 -19.75
C GLN A 162 -13.23 -9.55 -18.91
N ILE A 163 -12.35 -9.30 -17.93
CA ILE A 163 -11.83 -10.32 -17.00
C ILE A 163 -12.95 -10.94 -16.17
N LEU A 164 -13.99 -10.19 -15.81
CA LEU A 164 -15.10 -10.70 -15.00
C LEU A 164 -16.18 -11.41 -15.82
N THR A 165 -16.34 -11.06 -17.10
CA THR A 165 -17.42 -11.58 -17.95
C THR A 165 -16.96 -12.69 -18.88
N THR A 166 -15.72 -12.60 -19.39
CA THR A 166 -15.22 -13.46 -20.48
C THR A 166 -14.03 -14.28 -20.01
N ASP A 167 -13.88 -15.52 -20.52
CA ASP A 167 -12.73 -16.40 -20.21
C ASP A 167 -11.51 -16.19 -21.12
N GLU A 168 -11.54 -15.20 -22.01
CA GLU A 168 -10.50 -14.96 -23.02
C GLU A 168 -9.16 -14.49 -22.40
N ILE A 169 -9.22 -13.73 -21.30
CA ILE A 169 -8.04 -13.17 -20.66
C ILE A 169 -7.51 -14.18 -19.63
N THR A 170 -6.43 -14.85 -19.99
CA THR A 170 -5.68 -15.71 -19.07
C THR A 170 -4.56 -14.91 -18.42
N LEU A 171 -4.54 -14.89 -17.08
CA LEU A 171 -3.50 -14.21 -16.33
C LEU A 171 -2.17 -14.95 -16.47
N ASN A 172 -1.08 -14.20 -16.59
CA ASN A 172 0.24 -14.79 -16.62
C ASN A 172 0.54 -15.46 -15.27
N SER A 173 0.93 -16.74 -15.30
CA SER A 173 1.17 -17.52 -14.07
C SER A 173 2.42 -17.07 -13.30
N ILE A 174 3.45 -16.56 -13.98
CA ILE A 174 4.69 -16.10 -13.34
C ILE A 174 4.40 -14.85 -12.52
N ASP A 175 3.83 -13.84 -13.18
CA ASP A 175 3.45 -12.56 -12.57
C ASP A 175 2.39 -12.77 -11.45
N ALA A 176 1.56 -13.81 -11.56
CA ALA A 176 0.58 -14.17 -10.53
C ALA A 176 1.21 -14.86 -9.31
N THR A 177 2.28 -15.63 -9.51
CA THR A 177 2.94 -16.35 -8.41
C THR A 177 3.87 -15.48 -7.58
N ASP A 178 4.52 -14.52 -8.22
CA ASP A 178 5.53 -13.63 -7.63
C ASP A 178 5.32 -12.18 -8.15
N PRO A 179 4.29 -11.49 -7.68
CA PRO A 179 4.05 -10.09 -8.06
C PRO A 179 5.09 -9.18 -7.40
N ASP A 180 5.57 -8.17 -8.13
CA ASP A 180 6.51 -7.18 -7.58
C ASP A 180 5.77 -6.18 -6.68
N ILE A 181 5.67 -6.54 -5.40
CA ILE A 181 4.99 -5.78 -4.35
C ILE A 181 5.93 -5.53 -3.17
N SER A 182 5.80 -4.37 -2.55
CA SER A 182 6.55 -4.04 -1.33
C SER A 182 5.80 -4.46 -0.07
N ASP A 183 6.55 -4.73 0.99
CA ASP A 183 6.01 -4.92 2.33
C ASP A 183 5.30 -3.66 2.83
N TYR A 184 4.32 -3.87 3.71
CA TYR A 184 3.60 -2.76 4.32
C TYR A 184 4.42 -2.15 5.44
N PHE A 185 4.83 -0.90 5.25
CA PHE A 185 5.42 -0.12 6.33
C PHE A 185 4.41 0.91 6.81
N GLN A 186 3.94 0.75 8.05
CA GLN A 186 3.21 1.81 8.72
C GLN A 186 4.21 2.88 9.13
N SER A 187 4.18 4.02 8.45
CA SER A 187 4.86 5.20 8.96
C SER A 187 4.04 5.74 10.13
N PRO A 188 4.63 5.90 11.33
CA PRO A 188 3.93 6.54 12.43
C PRO A 188 3.62 8.00 12.06
N ASP A 189 2.68 8.62 12.78
CA ASP A 189 2.38 10.04 12.61
C ASP A 189 3.55 10.88 13.14
N ILE A 190 4.44 11.26 12.22
CA ILE A 190 5.64 12.04 12.53
C ILE A 190 5.25 13.43 13.07
N ALA A 191 4.11 13.99 12.68
CA ALA A 191 3.68 15.30 13.17
C ALA A 191 3.30 15.23 14.65
N SER A 192 2.45 14.25 15.01
CA SER A 192 2.11 14.00 16.42
C SER A 192 3.34 13.64 17.26
N LEU A 193 4.25 12.81 16.73
CA LEU A 193 5.52 12.46 17.40
C LEU A 193 6.52 13.63 17.49
N ALA A 194 6.42 14.62 16.61
CA ALA A 194 7.25 15.82 16.67
C ALA A 194 6.73 16.81 17.73
N ASP A 195 5.42 16.84 17.95
CA ASP A 195 4.77 17.64 18.99
C ASP A 195 4.95 17.07 20.40
N GLU A 196 5.29 15.78 20.54
CA GLU A 196 5.68 15.21 21.83
C GLU A 196 6.96 15.86 22.37
N LEU A 197 6.92 16.28 23.64
CA LEU A 197 8.08 16.82 24.37
C LEU A 197 9.20 15.78 24.43
N LYS A 198 10.16 15.88 23.53
CA LYS A 198 11.39 15.09 23.60
C LYS A 198 12.21 15.59 24.79
N CYS A 199 12.36 14.75 25.82
CA CYS A 199 13.38 15.01 26.83
C CYS A 199 14.70 15.20 26.10
N CYS A 200 15.32 16.37 26.30
CA CYS A 200 16.57 16.72 25.65
C CYS A 200 17.51 15.51 25.74
N LEU A 201 18.01 15.02 24.60
CA LEU A 201 19.21 14.20 24.64
C LEU A 201 20.25 15.07 25.32
N GLN A 202 20.58 14.74 26.57
CA GLN A 202 21.75 15.27 27.22
C GLN A 202 22.90 14.98 26.26
N GLU A 203 23.51 16.05 25.72
CA GLU A 203 24.71 15.90 24.92
C GLU A 203 25.66 15.02 25.71
N SER A 204 26.19 13.96 25.09
CA SER A 204 27.25 13.18 25.71
C SER A 204 28.36 14.17 26.05
N GLU A 205 28.70 14.27 27.34
CA GLU A 205 29.80 15.12 27.79
C GLU A 205 31.05 14.79 26.97
N GLU A 206 31.78 15.82 26.52
CA GLU A 206 33.02 15.60 25.77
C GLU A 206 33.94 14.72 26.59
N VAL A 207 34.41 13.62 25.97
CA VAL A 207 35.32 12.69 26.64
C VAL A 207 36.58 13.47 27.07
N PRO A 208 36.90 13.53 28.38
CA PRO A 208 38.06 14.24 28.86
C PRO A 208 39.34 13.73 28.20
N ARG A 209 40.29 14.65 27.91
CA ARG A 209 41.58 14.29 27.29
C ARG A 209 42.51 13.52 28.23
N ASP A 210 42.32 13.64 29.54
CA ASP A 210 43.07 12.91 30.56
C ASP A 210 42.33 11.63 30.95
N PHE A 211 42.89 10.47 30.58
CA PHE A 211 42.31 9.16 30.88
C PHE A 211 42.09 8.92 32.38
N ASP A 212 42.91 9.50 33.26
CA ASP A 212 42.77 9.33 34.72
C ASP A 212 41.48 9.96 35.25
N SER A 213 40.93 10.98 34.58
CA SER A 213 39.67 11.64 34.97
C SER A 213 38.42 10.79 34.66
N LEU A 214 38.52 9.79 33.78
CA LEU A 214 37.45 8.82 33.52
C LEU A 214 37.31 7.80 34.66
N PHE A 215 38.33 7.65 35.50
CA PHE A 215 38.33 6.74 36.66
C PHE A 215 38.08 7.46 37.99
N ASP A 216 37.87 8.79 37.96
CA ASP A 216 37.52 9.56 39.13
C ASP A 216 36.02 9.37 39.45
N ASN A 217 35.72 8.32 40.22
CA ASN A 217 34.37 8.04 40.67
C ASN A 217 33.82 9.09 41.63
N SER A 218 34.60 10.07 42.10
CA SER A 218 34.13 11.06 43.09
C SER A 218 32.95 11.90 42.61
N LEU A 219 32.82 12.13 41.30
CA LEU A 219 31.72 12.89 40.68
C LEU A 219 30.42 12.09 40.55
N TYR A 220 30.49 10.76 40.57
CA TYR A 220 29.33 9.86 40.40
C TYR A 220 29.05 8.99 41.64
N ILE A 221 29.62 9.34 42.79
CA ILE A 221 29.23 8.70 44.06
C ILE A 221 27.85 9.24 44.46
N MET A 222 26.82 8.40 44.34
CA MET A 222 25.58 8.59 45.10
C MET A 222 25.86 8.26 46.56
N ASP A 223 26.33 9.25 47.31
CA ASP A 223 26.59 9.09 48.74
C ASP A 223 25.31 9.32 49.56
N THR A 224 24.88 8.31 50.32
CA THR A 224 23.74 8.42 51.25
C THR A 224 24.15 9.01 52.61
N ASN A 225 25.41 9.44 52.77
CA ASN A 225 25.93 10.04 54.01
C ASN A 225 25.17 11.28 54.51
N LEU A 226 24.43 11.99 53.65
CA LEU A 226 23.63 13.17 54.03
C LEU A 226 22.17 12.83 54.37
N VAL A 227 21.71 11.61 54.09
CA VAL A 227 20.35 11.14 54.35
C VAL A 227 20.00 11.11 55.85
N PRO A 228 20.89 10.69 56.78
CA PRO A 228 20.60 10.71 58.21
C PRO A 228 20.36 12.12 58.76
N LYS A 229 21.12 13.11 58.27
CA LYS A 229 20.94 14.53 58.68
C LYS A 229 19.62 15.12 58.18
N ALA A 230 19.19 14.73 56.98
CA ALA A 230 17.90 15.12 56.43
C ALA A 230 16.72 14.49 57.19
N LEU A 231 16.88 13.25 57.68
CA LEU A 231 15.91 12.57 58.53
C LEU A 231 15.81 13.18 59.95
N GLU A 232 16.92 13.67 60.51
CA GLU A 232 16.90 14.35 61.83
C GLU A 232 16.28 15.76 61.79
N SER A 233 16.17 16.37 60.60
CA SER A 233 15.63 17.73 60.43
C SER A 233 14.14 17.78 60.08
N TYR A 234 13.48 16.62 60.04
CA TYR A 234 12.04 16.46 59.82
C TYR A 234 11.35 15.91 61.07
#